data_AF-Q5ACU4-F1
#
_entry.id   AF-Q5ACU4-F1
#
_cell.length_a   1.000
_cell.length_b   1.000
_cell.length_c   1.000
_cell.angle_alpha   90.00
_cell.angle_beta   90.00
_cell.angle_gamma   90.00
#
_symmetry.space_group_name_H-M   'P 1'
#
loop_
_entity.id
_entity.type
_entity.pdbx_description
1 polymer ?
#
loop_
_entity_poly.entity_id
_entity_poly.type
_entity_poly.pdbx_seq_one_letter_code
_entity_poly.pdbx_strand_id
1 'polypeptide(L)'
;MADRLTQLQICLDQLIQQFNSTINYVNTSAEPSLLDDDDVNSYSNMAANAPLPQSQQQRQQQKKQQEPQQEIEQPQQQSNPESKSISPPKEKVSFDNVINELCTDLILKSRQIKMLIDSLPGIGVTPNEQMNLINELSDKLQAIEEERIQKIKEKDNLLNLLESMIKEVVNGITETRI
;
A
#
# COMPACT_ATOMS: atom_id res chain seq x y z
N MET A 1 18.09 -9.93 7.61
CA MET A 1 18.47 -9.31 6.31
C MET A 1 17.71 -9.85 5.08
N ALA A 2 16.81 -10.84 5.22
CA ALA A 2 15.90 -11.25 4.13
C ALA A 2 14.75 -10.25 3.86
N ASP A 3 14.57 -9.27 4.75
CA ASP A 3 13.49 -8.29 4.71
C ASP A 3 13.46 -7.48 3.40
N ARG A 4 14.59 -7.26 2.73
CA ARG A 4 14.60 -6.55 1.43
C ARG A 4 13.90 -7.32 0.32
N LEU A 5 14.01 -8.66 0.30
CA LEU A 5 13.29 -9.47 -0.68
C LEU A 5 11.78 -9.47 -0.37
N THR A 6 11.41 -9.54 0.90
CA THR A 6 10.01 -9.42 1.34
C THR A 6 9.44 -8.03 1.01
N GLN A 7 10.20 -6.96 1.22
CA GLN A 7 9.82 -5.60 0.81
C GLN A 7 9.64 -5.48 -0.71
N LEU A 8 10.50 -6.12 -1.51
CA LEU A 8 10.35 -6.17 -2.96
C LEU A 8 9.05 -6.88 -3.36
N GLN A 9 8.71 -8.00 -2.71
CA GLN A 9 7.45 -8.70 -2.93
C GLN A 9 6.26 -7.82 -2.58
N ILE A 10 6.26 -7.17 -1.41
CA ILE A 10 5.19 -6.24 -1.00
C ILE A 10 5.06 -5.08 -1.98
N CYS A 11 6.17 -4.51 -2.46
CA CYS A 11 6.13 -3.43 -3.44
C CYS A 11 5.58 -3.88 -4.79
N LEU A 12 5.91 -5.10 -5.23
CA LEU A 12 5.36 -5.68 -6.45
C LEU A 12 3.84 -5.92 -6.32
N ASP A 13 3.40 -6.46 -5.19
CA ASP A 13 1.97 -6.69 -4.92
C ASP A 13 1.18 -5.37 -4.89
N GLN A 14 1.74 -4.34 -4.25
CA GLN A 14 1.16 -2.99 -4.26
C GLN A 14 1.07 -2.41 -5.68
N LEU A 15 2.11 -2.58 -6.49
CA LEU A 15 2.12 -2.11 -7.88
C LEU A 15 1.03 -2.79 -8.71
N ILE A 16 0.84 -4.09 -8.55
CA ILE A 16 -0.22 -4.84 -9.24
C ILE A 16 -1.62 -4.37 -8.79
N GLN A 17 -1.82 -4.10 -7.50
CA GLN A 17 -3.09 -3.57 -6.98
C GLN A 17 -3.38 -2.17 -7.52
N GLN A 18 -2.38 -1.29 -7.53
CA GLN A 18 -2.50 0.04 -8.10
C GLN A 18 -2.77 0.00 -9.59
N PHE A 19 -2.11 -0.89 -10.33
CA PHE A 19 -2.36 -1.08 -11.76
C PHE A 19 -3.81 -1.49 -12.03
N ASN A 20 -4.32 -2.49 -11.32
CA ASN A 20 -5.73 -2.90 -11.44
C ASN A 20 -6.70 -1.78 -11.05
N SER A 21 -6.40 -1.03 -9.99
CA SER A 21 -7.23 0.11 -9.57
C SER A 21 -7.23 1.23 -10.60
N THR A 22 -6.08 1.49 -11.25
CA THR A 22 -5.94 2.47 -12.35
C THR A 22 -6.78 2.06 -13.54
N ILE A 23 -6.67 0.81 -13.98
CA ILE A 23 -7.45 0.30 -15.11
C ILE A 23 -8.95 0.33 -14.80
N ASN A 24 -9.35 -0.05 -13.59
CA ASN A 24 -10.75 0.03 -13.16
C ASN A 24 -11.27 1.47 -13.10
N TYR A 25 -10.44 2.42 -12.64
CA TYR A 25 -10.79 3.84 -12.61
C TYR A 25 -10.94 4.40 -14.03
N VAL A 26 -9.99 4.10 -14.92
CA VAL A 26 -10.08 4.47 -16.35
C VAL A 26 -11.35 3.88 -16.97
N ASN A 27 -11.65 2.60 -16.74
CA ASN A 27 -12.82 1.95 -17.34
C ASN A 27 -14.16 2.50 -16.84
N THR A 28 -14.23 2.97 -15.59
CA THR A 28 -15.49 3.45 -14.98
C THR A 28 -15.69 4.95 -15.07
N SER A 29 -14.60 5.71 -15.16
CA SER A 29 -14.61 7.18 -15.08
C SER A 29 -14.16 7.87 -16.38
N ALA A 30 -13.71 7.10 -17.38
CA ALA A 30 -13.50 7.67 -18.71
C ALA A 30 -14.83 8.12 -19.28
N GLU A 31 -14.96 9.43 -19.50
CA GLU A 31 -16.07 9.97 -20.26
C GLU A 31 -15.99 9.41 -21.69
N PRO A 32 -17.10 8.94 -22.28
CA PRO A 32 -17.10 8.46 -23.66
C PRO A 32 -16.67 9.62 -24.56
N SER A 33 -15.57 9.42 -25.29
CA SER A 33 -15.09 10.41 -26.26
C SER A 33 -16.16 10.63 -27.32
N LEU A 34 -16.31 11.89 -27.71
CA LEU A 34 -17.07 12.26 -28.90
C LEU A 34 -16.42 11.59 -30.11
N LEU A 35 -17.23 11.01 -30.99
CA LEU A 35 -16.74 10.28 -32.17
C LEU A 35 -16.32 11.26 -33.29
N ASP A 36 -16.86 12.47 -33.26
CA ASP A 36 -16.48 13.58 -34.12
C ASP A 36 -15.96 14.73 -33.23
N ASP A 37 -14.66 15.02 -33.31
CA ASP A 37 -14.00 16.13 -32.58
C ASP A 37 -14.44 17.51 -33.10
N ASP A 38 -14.91 17.58 -34.34
CA ASP A 38 -15.17 18.83 -35.05
C ASP A 38 -16.53 19.47 -34.71
N ASP A 39 -17.49 18.72 -34.12
CA ASP A 39 -18.80 19.27 -33.75
C ASP A 39 -19.43 18.54 -32.54
N VAL A 40 -19.47 19.22 -31.39
CA VAL A 40 -20.06 18.72 -30.13
C VAL A 40 -21.53 18.31 -30.32
N ASN A 41 -22.23 18.90 -31.29
CA ASN A 41 -23.63 18.63 -31.60
C ASN A 41 -23.84 17.71 -32.82
N SER A 42 -22.78 17.04 -33.32
CA SER A 42 -22.93 16.04 -34.39
C SER A 42 -23.96 14.97 -34.00
N TYR A 43 -24.78 14.53 -34.96
CA TYR A 43 -25.76 13.45 -34.76
C TYR A 43 -25.11 12.20 -34.16
N SER A 44 -23.84 11.93 -34.49
CA SER A 44 -23.01 10.86 -33.93
C SER A 44 -22.87 10.98 -32.41
N ASN A 45 -22.57 12.19 -31.94
CA ASN A 45 -22.37 12.52 -30.52
C ASN A 45 -23.69 12.52 -29.75
N MET A 46 -24.78 12.99 -30.38
CA MET A 46 -26.11 12.98 -29.78
C MET A 46 -26.73 11.57 -29.73
N ALA A 47 -26.43 10.70 -30.70
CA ALA A 47 -26.81 9.29 -30.68
C ALA A 47 -26.01 8.48 -29.65
N ALA A 48 -24.71 8.76 -29.50
CA ALA A 48 -23.88 8.14 -28.48
C ALA A 48 -24.33 8.51 -27.05
N ASN A 49 -24.85 9.72 -26.86
CA ASN A 49 -25.41 10.18 -25.59
C ASN A 49 -26.94 9.97 -25.46
N ALA A 50 -27.61 9.40 -26.47
CA ALA A 50 -29.06 9.20 -26.44
C ALA A 50 -29.42 8.00 -25.54
N PRO A 51 -30.38 8.16 -24.60
CA PRO A 51 -30.86 7.07 -23.78
C PRO A 51 -31.49 5.97 -24.64
N LEU A 52 -31.17 4.71 -24.34
CA LEU A 52 -31.63 3.56 -25.11
C LEU A 52 -33.15 3.59 -25.39
N PRO A 53 -33.59 3.17 -26.60
CA PRO A 53 -34.95 3.38 -27.13
C PRO A 53 -36.09 2.66 -26.40
N GLN A 54 -35.88 2.03 -25.25
CA GLN A 54 -36.96 1.36 -24.52
C GLN A 54 -37.96 2.32 -23.85
N SER A 55 -37.66 3.61 -23.72
CA SER A 55 -38.55 4.56 -23.03
C SER A 55 -39.59 5.26 -23.93
N GLN A 56 -39.46 5.19 -25.27
CA GLN A 56 -40.32 5.98 -26.17
C GLN A 56 -41.50 5.21 -26.77
N GLN A 57 -41.46 3.87 -26.85
CA GLN A 57 -42.56 3.11 -27.46
C GLN A 57 -43.81 2.94 -26.57
N GLN A 58 -43.74 3.19 -25.26
CA GLN A 58 -44.95 3.17 -24.42
C GLN A 58 -45.69 4.51 -24.32
N ARG A 59 -45.12 5.64 -24.78
CA ARG A 59 -45.80 6.95 -24.67
C ARG A 59 -46.72 7.33 -25.84
N GLN A 60 -46.75 6.56 -26.94
CA GLN A 60 -47.56 6.89 -28.12
C GLN A 60 -48.92 6.17 -28.22
N GLN A 61 -49.30 5.28 -27.29
CA GLN A 61 -50.60 4.60 -27.37
C GLN A 61 -51.70 5.11 -26.42
N GLN A 62 -51.47 6.11 -25.58
CA GLN A 62 -52.48 6.56 -24.59
C GLN A 62 -53.07 7.96 -24.79
N LYS A 63 -52.77 8.68 -25.89
CA LYS A 63 -53.20 10.10 -26.05
C LYS A 63 -54.35 10.37 -27.03
N LYS A 64 -55.25 9.42 -27.30
CA LYS A 64 -56.32 9.65 -28.31
C LYS A 64 -57.78 9.36 -27.95
N GLN A 65 -58.17 9.40 -26.67
CA GLN A 65 -59.59 9.43 -26.33
C GLN A 65 -59.86 10.11 -24.99
N GLN A 66 -60.94 10.91 -24.98
CA GLN A 66 -61.66 11.53 -23.86
C GLN A 66 -61.27 12.99 -23.51
N GLU A 67 -62.08 13.88 -24.08
CA GLU A 67 -62.32 15.25 -23.66
C GLU A 67 -63.03 15.34 -22.27
N PRO A 68 -63.01 16.52 -21.63
CA PRO A 68 -63.00 16.68 -20.17
C PRO A 68 -64.33 17.13 -19.56
N GLN A 69 -64.63 16.64 -18.36
CA GLN A 69 -65.57 17.23 -17.39
C GLN A 69 -64.90 17.11 -16.01
N GLN A 70 -64.60 18.23 -15.34
CA GLN A 70 -65.37 18.74 -14.18
C GLN A 70 -65.49 17.64 -13.10
N GLU A 71 -64.89 17.68 -11.92
CA GLU A 71 -64.95 18.74 -10.90
C GLU A 71 -64.11 18.24 -9.67
N ILE A 72 -63.40 19.17 -9.01
CA ILE A 72 -63.33 19.32 -7.53
C ILE A 72 -62.35 18.45 -6.68
N GLU A 73 -61.62 19.19 -5.83
CA GLU A 73 -61.00 18.91 -4.52
C GLU A 73 -59.67 18.10 -4.36
N GLN A 74 -58.64 18.85 -3.91
CA GLN A 74 -57.49 18.40 -3.08
C GLN A 74 -57.93 18.22 -1.60
N PRO A 75 -57.04 17.89 -0.64
CA PRO A 75 -55.96 16.89 -0.54
C PRO A 75 -56.05 16.08 0.77
N GLN A 76 -55.41 14.90 0.90
CA GLN A 76 -54.69 14.47 2.13
C GLN A 76 -54.09 13.05 2.06
N GLN A 77 -52.78 12.99 2.34
CA GLN A 77 -52.09 12.09 3.28
C GLN A 77 -52.09 10.55 3.12
N GLN A 78 -50.83 10.05 3.14
CA GLN A 78 -50.32 8.93 3.97
C GLN A 78 -50.15 7.55 3.33
N SER A 79 -48.89 7.17 3.05
CA SER A 79 -48.19 5.94 3.52
C SER A 79 -47.01 5.61 2.58
N ASN A 80 -45.74 5.89 2.94
CA ASN A 80 -44.76 5.02 3.63
C ASN A 80 -43.83 4.23 2.65
N PRO A 81 -42.63 3.74 3.06
CA PRO A 81 -41.34 4.32 2.63
C PRO A 81 -40.31 3.29 2.10
N GLU A 82 -39.48 3.67 1.12
CA GLU A 82 -38.22 2.96 0.82
C GLU A 82 -37.03 3.93 0.79
N SER A 83 -36.21 3.75 1.82
CA SER A 83 -34.86 4.22 2.06
C SER A 83 -33.86 3.91 0.92
N LYS A 84 -33.08 4.90 0.50
CA LYS A 84 -31.64 5.03 0.84
C LYS A 84 -31.02 6.24 0.16
N SER A 85 -30.30 6.99 0.98
CA SER A 85 -29.57 8.22 0.72
C SER A 85 -28.68 8.19 -0.52
N ILE A 86 -28.96 9.09 -1.46
CA ILE A 86 -27.96 9.56 -2.43
C ILE A 86 -27.31 10.78 -1.79
N SER A 87 -26.09 10.58 -1.28
CA SER A 87 -25.21 11.62 -0.76
C SER A 87 -24.85 12.64 -1.86
N PRO A 88 -24.72 13.93 -1.51
CA PRO A 88 -24.51 15.05 -2.44
C PRO A 88 -23.12 14.98 -3.15
N PRO A 89 -22.97 15.64 -4.31
CA PRO A 89 -21.93 15.36 -5.30
C PRO A 89 -20.56 15.83 -4.82
N LYS A 90 -19.58 14.92 -4.80
CA LYS A 90 -18.16 15.31 -4.72
C LYS A 90 -17.82 16.04 -6.02
N GLU A 91 -17.34 17.27 -5.90
CA GLU A 91 -16.83 18.09 -6.99
C GLU A 91 -15.98 17.24 -7.95
N LYS A 92 -16.19 17.43 -9.26
CA LYS A 92 -15.47 16.76 -10.33
C LYS A 92 -13.98 17.08 -10.26
N VAL A 93 -13.23 16.36 -9.42
CA VAL A 93 -11.78 16.24 -9.60
C VAL A 93 -11.61 15.77 -11.04
N SER A 94 -10.97 16.58 -11.89
CA SER A 94 -10.86 16.26 -13.32
C SER A 94 -10.21 14.89 -13.47
N PHE A 95 -10.80 14.06 -14.33
CA PHE A 95 -10.31 12.72 -14.63
C PHE A 95 -8.79 12.73 -14.88
N ASP A 96 -8.32 13.70 -15.66
CA ASP A 96 -6.91 13.89 -15.98
C ASP A 96 -6.04 14.14 -14.75
N ASN A 97 -6.51 14.89 -13.74
CA ASN A 97 -5.75 15.12 -12.52
C ASN A 97 -5.58 13.83 -11.73
N VAL A 98 -6.63 13.02 -11.63
CA VAL A 98 -6.59 11.72 -10.93
C VAL A 98 -5.67 10.74 -11.68
N ILE A 99 -5.75 10.70 -13.01
CA ILE A 99 -4.87 9.88 -13.83
C ILE A 99 -3.42 10.32 -13.69
N ASN A 100 -3.13 11.63 -13.70
CA ASN A 100 -1.78 12.14 -13.52
C ASN A 100 -1.22 11.82 -12.13
N GLU A 101 -2.02 11.92 -11.07
CA GLU A 101 -1.62 11.53 -9.71
C GLU A 101 -1.29 10.03 -9.65
N LEU A 102 -2.15 9.19 -10.22
CA LEU A 102 -1.99 7.74 -10.21
C LEU A 102 -0.81 7.27 -11.07
N CYS A 103 -0.60 7.87 -12.23
CA CYS A 103 0.60 7.68 -13.05
C CYS A 103 1.87 8.09 -12.31
N THR A 104 1.83 9.21 -11.59
CA THR A 104 2.96 9.69 -10.78
C THR A 104 3.31 8.67 -9.70
N ASP A 105 2.32 8.14 -8.99
CA ASP A 105 2.52 7.13 -7.95
C ASP A 105 3.12 5.83 -8.54
N LEU A 106 2.61 5.37 -9.70
CA LEU A 106 3.14 4.20 -10.39
C LEU A 106 4.62 4.39 -10.78
N ILE A 107 4.99 5.57 -11.28
CA ILE A 107 6.38 5.90 -11.62
C ILE A 107 7.25 5.91 -10.35
N LEU A 108 6.79 6.55 -9.28
CA LEU A 108 7.52 6.58 -8.00
C LEU A 108 7.73 5.17 -7.43
N LYS A 109 6.71 4.30 -7.51
CA LYS A 109 6.81 2.89 -7.12
C LYS A 109 7.78 2.10 -7.99
N SER A 110 7.77 2.31 -9.30
CA SER A 110 8.75 1.68 -10.20
C SER A 110 10.19 2.08 -9.86
N ARG A 111 10.40 3.35 -9.51
CA ARG A 111 11.70 3.86 -9.03
C ARG A 111 12.08 3.27 -7.68
N GLN A 112 11.12 3.15 -6.76
CA GLN A 112 11.34 2.51 -5.46
C GLN A 112 11.77 1.05 -5.64
N ILE A 113 11.11 0.30 -6.52
CA ILE A 113 11.46 -1.08 -6.85
C ILE A 113 12.88 -1.15 -7.42
N LYS A 114 13.24 -0.25 -8.35
CA LYS A 114 14.60 -0.18 -8.90
C LYS A 114 15.64 0.08 -7.80
N MET A 115 15.39 1.04 -6.91
CA MET A 115 16.28 1.31 -5.77
C MET A 115 16.39 0.12 -4.82
N LEU A 116 15.28 -0.61 -4.59
CA LEU A 116 15.28 -1.80 -3.75
C LEU A 116 16.11 -2.92 -4.38
N ILE A 117 15.99 -3.14 -5.69
CA ILE A 117 16.81 -4.10 -6.46
C ILE A 117 18.29 -3.72 -6.38
N ASP A 118 18.61 -2.44 -6.61
CA ASP A 118 19.98 -1.92 -6.53
C ASP A 118 20.56 -2.05 -5.10
N SER A 119 19.69 -2.12 -4.08
CA SER A 119 20.07 -2.29 -2.66
C SER A 119 20.07 -3.74 -2.16
N LEU A 120 19.79 -4.73 -3.02
CA LEU A 120 19.74 -6.13 -2.59
C LEU A 120 21.13 -6.60 -2.12
N PRO A 121 21.27 -7.06 -0.87
CA PRO A 121 22.56 -7.52 -0.37
C PRO A 121 22.95 -8.80 -1.12
N GLY A 122 24.18 -8.84 -1.63
CA GLY A 122 24.70 -9.98 -2.38
C GLY A 122 24.31 -10.02 -3.86
N ILE A 123 23.67 -8.97 -4.39
CA ILE A 123 23.50 -8.85 -5.85
C ILE A 123 24.89 -8.78 -6.52
N GLY A 124 25.15 -9.68 -7.47
CA GLY A 124 26.41 -9.76 -8.21
C GLY A 124 27.53 -10.59 -7.56
N VAL A 125 27.34 -11.14 -6.36
CA VAL A 125 28.34 -12.02 -5.71
C VAL A 125 28.07 -13.47 -6.08
N THR A 126 29.08 -14.20 -6.52
CA THR A 126 28.91 -15.62 -6.86
C THR A 126 28.68 -16.47 -5.60
N PRO A 127 27.95 -17.60 -5.70
CA PRO A 127 27.74 -18.48 -4.54
C PRO A 127 29.04 -18.96 -3.89
N ASN A 128 30.09 -19.15 -4.69
CA ASN A 128 31.41 -19.57 -4.20
C ASN A 128 32.08 -18.45 -3.37
N GLU A 129 32.03 -17.20 -3.83
CA GLU A 129 32.53 -16.05 -3.06
C GLU A 129 31.74 -15.86 -1.77
N GLN A 130 30.42 -16.04 -1.82
CA GLN A 130 29.58 -15.99 -0.62
C GLN A 130 29.98 -17.09 0.38
N MET A 131 30.23 -18.32 -0.10
CA MET A 131 30.66 -19.43 0.76
C MET A 131 32.06 -19.19 1.35
N ASN A 132 32.99 -18.67 0.55
CA ASN A 132 34.33 -18.32 1.02
C ASN A 132 34.26 -17.21 2.09
N LEU A 133 33.42 -16.18 1.87
CA LEU A 133 33.20 -15.13 2.85
C LEU A 133 32.57 -15.68 4.14
N ILE A 134 31.64 -16.62 4.03
CA ILE A 134 31.05 -17.29 5.21
C ILE A 134 32.12 -18.06 5.99
N ASN A 135 32.97 -18.82 5.31
CA ASN A 135 34.05 -19.56 5.96
C ASN A 135 35.06 -18.61 6.63
N GLU A 136 35.50 -17.56 5.94
CA GLU A 136 36.40 -16.55 6.50
C GLU A 136 35.80 -15.85 7.73
N LEU A 137 34.51 -15.49 7.67
CA LEU A 137 33.81 -14.89 8.80
C LEU A 137 33.64 -15.88 9.96
N SER A 138 33.40 -17.16 9.67
CA SER A 138 33.34 -18.22 10.68
C SER A 138 34.67 -18.38 11.40
N ASP A 139 35.78 -18.41 10.66
CA ASP A 139 37.12 -18.53 11.23
C ASP A 139 37.48 -17.30 12.08
N LYS A 140 37.15 -16.08 11.61
CA LYS A 140 37.31 -14.85 12.39
C LYS A 140 36.47 -14.86 13.66
N LEU A 141 35.23 -15.34 13.60
CA LEU A 141 34.36 -15.45 14.77
C LEU A 141 34.96 -16.42 15.79
N GLN A 142 35.47 -17.57 15.34
CA GLN A 142 36.14 -18.53 16.21
C GLN A 142 37.36 -17.91 16.90
N ALA A 143 38.23 -17.21 16.17
CA ALA A 143 39.41 -16.55 16.75
C ALA A 143 39.03 -15.48 17.79
N ILE A 144 37.99 -14.67 17.51
CA ILE A 144 37.47 -13.66 18.44
C ILE A 144 36.89 -14.31 19.69
N GLU A 145 36.18 -15.44 19.55
CA GLU A 145 35.62 -16.15 20.70
C GLU A 145 36.74 -16.78 21.57
N GLU A 146 37.82 -17.27 20.98
CA GLU A 146 39.00 -17.75 21.72
C GLU A 146 39.67 -16.61 22.50
N GLU A 147 39.85 -15.44 21.89
CA GLU A 147 40.35 -14.25 22.57
C GLU A 147 39.43 -13.84 23.73
N ARG A 148 38.11 -13.81 23.48
CA ARG A 148 37.10 -13.51 24.49
C ARG A 148 37.19 -14.48 25.67
N ILE A 149 37.32 -15.78 25.42
CA ILE A 149 37.48 -16.79 26.48
C ILE A 149 38.76 -16.54 27.28
N GLN A 150 39.88 -16.21 26.62
CA GLN A 150 41.13 -15.92 27.31
C GLN A 150 41.01 -14.66 28.19
N LYS A 151 40.37 -13.60 27.69
CA LYS A 151 40.10 -12.38 28.46
C LYS A 151 39.18 -12.63 29.66
N ILE A 152 38.19 -13.51 29.51
CA ILE A 152 37.33 -13.92 30.63
C ILE A 152 38.14 -14.68 31.68
N LYS A 153 39.04 -15.59 31.30
CA LYS A 153 39.93 -16.30 32.25
C LYS A 153 40.86 -15.35 32.99
N GLU A 154 41.48 -14.41 32.29
CA GLU A 154 42.32 -13.36 32.91
C GLU A 154 41.50 -12.54 33.92
N LYS A 155 40.30 -12.10 33.52
CA LYS A 155 39.37 -11.39 34.41
C LYS A 155 39.02 -12.21 35.64
N ASP A 156 38.69 -13.49 35.49
CA ASP A 156 38.28 -14.36 36.60
C ASP A 156 39.44 -14.64 37.56
N ASN A 157 40.66 -14.82 37.05
CA ASN A 157 41.86 -14.94 37.87
C ASN A 157 42.13 -13.67 38.70
N LEU A 158 42.01 -12.49 38.07
CA LEU A 158 42.16 -11.21 38.76
C LEU A 158 41.06 -10.99 39.81
N LEU A 159 39.83 -11.39 39.52
CA LEU A 159 38.72 -11.33 40.49
C LEU A 159 38.97 -12.25 41.69
N ASN A 160 39.44 -13.48 41.46
CA ASN A 160 39.78 -14.42 42.54
C ASN A 160 40.92 -13.89 43.42
N LEU A 161 41.93 -13.25 42.82
CA LEU A 161 43.02 -12.62 43.55
C LEU A 161 42.53 -11.43 44.40
N LEU A 162 41.67 -10.60 43.82
CA LEU A 162 41.03 -9.49 44.54
C LEU A 162 40.16 -10.02 45.70
N GLU A 163 39.39 -11.09 45.49
CA GLU A 163 38.60 -11.72 46.54
C GLU A 163 39.48 -12.27 47.67
N SER A 164 40.63 -12.86 47.35
CA SER A 164 41.61 -13.32 48.34
C SER A 164 42.19 -12.15 49.15
N MET A 165 42.61 -11.06 48.50
CA MET A 165 43.10 -9.86 49.19
C MET A 165 42.03 -9.23 50.08
N ILE A 166 40.77 -9.17 49.61
CA ILE A 166 39.66 -8.67 50.42
C ILE A 166 39.45 -9.57 51.66
N LYS A 167 39.51 -10.89 51.50
CA LYS A 167 39.40 -11.84 52.64
C LYS A 167 40.54 -11.68 53.64
N GLU A 168 41.79 -11.52 53.20
CA GLU A 168 42.95 -11.28 54.07
C GLU A 168 42.81 -9.95 54.84
N VAL A 169 42.38 -8.88 54.17
CA VAL A 169 42.14 -7.58 54.81
C VAL A 169 41.00 -7.68 55.83
N VAL A 170 39.90 -8.36 55.49
CA VAL A 170 38.78 -8.60 56.43
C VAL A 170 39.26 -9.40 57.63
N ASN A 171 40.04 -10.47 57.43
CA ASN A 171 40.60 -11.28 58.52
C ASN A 171 41.53 -10.46 59.42
N GLY A 172 42.45 -9.67 58.84
CA GLY A 172 43.34 -8.79 59.60
C GLY A 172 42.60 -7.71 60.40
N ILE A 173 41.50 -7.16 59.85
CA ILE A 173 40.62 -6.24 60.60
C ILE A 173 39.91 -6.97 61.74
N THR A 174 39.43 -8.20 61.53
CA THR A 174 38.77 -8.97 62.61
C THR A 174 39.73 -9.38 63.72
N GLU A 175 40.96 -9.80 63.38
CA GLU A 175 42.00 -10.14 64.36
C GLU A 175 42.47 -8.91 65.14
N THR A 176 42.49 -7.72 64.54
CA THR A 176 42.86 -6.47 65.24
C THR A 176 41.74 -5.96 66.17
N ARG A 177 40.48 -6.39 65.95
CA ARG A 177 39.32 -5.92 66.74
C ARG A 177 38.98 -6.81 67.94
N ILE A 178 39.50 -8.04 67.98
CA ILE A 178 39.38 -9.00 69.09
C ILE A 178 40.55 -8.79 70.05
#